data_AF-A0A7C7Q342-F1
#
_entry.id   AF-A0A7C7Q342-F1
#
_cell.length_a   1.000
_cell.length_b   1.000
_cell.length_c   1.000
_cell.angle_alpha   90.00
_cell.angle_beta   90.00
_cell.angle_gamma   90.00
#
_symmetry.space_group_name_H-M   'P 1'
#
loop_
_entity.id
_entity.type
_entity.pdbx_description
1 polymer ?
#
loop_
_entity_poly.entity_id
_entity_poly.type
_entity_poly.pdbx_seq_one_letter_code
_entity_poly.pdbx_strand_id
1 'polypeptide(L)'
;MKLYRAGALPNLRSTTLFHALAYLGYEALIITSPAETYVSVGYFDRTPEIIDLKKCAERGIPVIRREVGGGAVLLDPYQVFYQVIVSRRSGK
;
A
#
# COMPACT_ATOMS: atom_id res chain seq x y z
N MET A 1 -11.64 -16.37 -4.51
CA MET A 1 -11.22 -14.99 -4.21
C MET A 1 -12.38 -14.16 -3.66
N LYS A 2 -12.20 -13.48 -2.51
CA LYS A 2 -13.22 -12.63 -1.86
C LYS A 2 -13.01 -11.15 -2.18
N LEU A 3 -14.09 -10.39 -2.41
CA LEU A 3 -14.04 -8.93 -2.60
C LEU A 3 -14.20 -8.21 -1.25
N TYR A 4 -13.29 -7.29 -0.95
CA TYR A 4 -13.37 -6.34 0.16
C TYR A 4 -13.51 -4.92 -0.38
N ARG A 5 -14.65 -4.27 -0.08
CA ARG A 5 -14.85 -2.83 -0.29
C ARG A 5 -14.45 -2.11 0.99
N ALA A 6 -13.16 -1.86 1.16
CA ALA A 6 -12.59 -1.39 2.42
C ALA A 6 -12.77 0.11 2.67
N GLY A 7 -13.08 0.88 1.60
CA GLY A 7 -13.29 2.33 1.70
C GLY A 7 -12.02 3.08 2.08
N ALA A 8 -12.19 4.23 2.73
CA ALA A 8 -11.08 5.03 3.24
C ALA A 8 -10.51 4.40 4.52
N LEU A 9 -9.24 4.01 4.48
CA LEU A 9 -8.58 3.35 5.59
C LEU A 9 -7.52 4.26 6.23
N PRO A 10 -7.57 4.49 7.55
CA PRO A 10 -6.63 5.35 8.24
C PRO A 10 -5.33 4.62 8.59
N ASN A 11 -4.33 5.36 9.05
CA ASN A 11 -3.11 4.81 9.67
C ASN A 11 -2.38 3.81 8.76
N LEU A 12 -2.23 4.16 7.48
CA LEU A 12 -1.53 3.37 6.45
C LEU A 12 -2.18 2.00 6.17
N ARG A 13 -3.39 1.73 6.69
CA ARG A 13 -4.09 0.44 6.52
C ARG A 13 -4.45 0.15 5.08
N SER A 14 -4.65 1.18 4.26
CA SER A 14 -4.81 1.03 2.82
C SER A 14 -3.61 0.36 2.14
N THR A 15 -2.40 0.43 2.72
CA THR A 15 -1.21 -0.32 2.26
C THR A 15 -0.93 -1.56 3.09
N THR A 16 -1.15 -1.57 4.40
CA THR A 16 -0.77 -2.75 5.23
C THR A 16 -1.78 -3.89 5.18
N LEU A 17 -3.05 -3.63 4.84
CA LEU A 17 -4.09 -4.67 4.81
C LEU A 17 -3.78 -5.80 3.82
N PHE A 18 -3.32 -5.48 2.61
CA PHE A 18 -3.03 -6.51 1.61
C PHE A 18 -1.82 -7.38 2.00
N HIS A 19 -0.82 -6.80 2.66
CA HIS A 19 0.29 -7.56 3.25
C HIS A 19 -0.23 -8.54 4.31
N ALA A 20 -1.07 -8.06 5.24
CA ALA A 20 -1.65 -8.92 6.27
C ALA A 20 -2.47 -10.07 5.67
N LEU A 21 -3.32 -9.80 4.66
CA LEU A 21 -4.08 -10.86 3.98
C LEU A 21 -3.16 -11.87 3.28
N ALA A 22 -2.09 -11.40 2.64
CA ALA A 22 -1.10 -12.26 2.00
C ALA A 22 -0.37 -13.15 3.02
N TYR A 23 0.07 -12.60 4.15
CA TYR A 23 0.69 -13.36 5.25
C TYR A 23 -0.23 -14.43 5.83
N LEU A 24 -1.53 -14.14 5.91
CA LEU A 24 -2.55 -15.06 6.39
C LEU A 24 -3.03 -16.07 5.33
N GLY A 25 -2.54 -15.99 4.09
CA GLY A 25 -2.90 -16.90 3.00
C GLY A 25 -4.32 -16.68 2.45
N TYR A 26 -4.91 -15.51 2.64
CA TYR A 26 -6.24 -15.20 2.08
C TYR A 26 -6.14 -14.76 0.62
N GLU A 27 -6.98 -15.36 -0.23
CA GLU A 27 -7.19 -14.86 -1.59
C GLU A 27 -8.26 -13.76 -1.64
N ALA A 28 -7.87 -12.58 -2.06
CA ALA A 28 -8.71 -11.40 -1.96
C ALA A 28 -8.47 -10.38 -3.07
N LEU A 29 -9.54 -9.67 -3.45
CA LEU A 29 -9.48 -8.38 -4.12
C LEU A 29 -9.89 -7.32 -3.10
N ILE A 30 -9.02 -6.38 -2.79
CA ILE A 30 -9.31 -5.24 -1.92
C ILE A 30 -9.47 -4.01 -2.81
N ILE A 31 -10.55 -3.25 -2.62
CA ILE A 31 -10.72 -1.90 -3.18
C ILE A 31 -10.72 -0.93 -2.00
N THR A 32 -9.82 0.05 -2.01
CA THR A 32 -9.57 0.95 -0.88
C THR A 32 -9.13 2.34 -1.36
N SER A 33 -9.26 3.32 -0.47
CA SER A 33 -8.56 4.60 -0.53
C SER A 33 -7.83 4.83 0.80
N PRO A 34 -6.84 5.73 0.86
CA PRO A 34 -6.22 6.12 2.11
C PRO A 34 -7.09 7.19 2.81
N ALA A 35 -7.11 7.24 4.14
CA ALA A 35 -7.78 8.35 4.83
C ALA A 35 -6.86 9.57 5.03
N GLU A 36 -5.55 9.37 4.95
CA GLU A 36 -4.53 10.42 5.05
C GLU A 36 -3.51 10.32 3.92
N THR A 37 -2.85 11.43 3.57
CA THR A 37 -1.79 11.44 2.56
C THR A 37 -0.52 10.77 3.09
N TYR A 38 0.08 9.85 2.32
CA TYR A 38 1.36 9.22 2.65
C TYR A 38 2.16 8.81 1.41
N VAL A 39 3.46 8.59 1.57
CA VAL A 39 4.32 8.04 0.52
C VAL A 39 4.47 6.54 0.70
N SER A 40 4.22 5.76 -0.34
CA SER A 40 4.60 4.33 -0.39
C SER A 40 5.78 4.13 -1.33
N VAL A 41 6.89 3.62 -0.81
CA VAL A 41 8.07 3.24 -1.59
C VAL A 41 8.11 1.73 -1.81
N GLY A 42 8.62 1.30 -2.95
CA GLY A 42 8.79 -0.11 -3.27
C GLY A 42 9.86 -0.78 -2.42
N TYR A 43 9.83 -2.11 -2.40
CA TYR A 43 10.75 -2.91 -1.61
C TYR A 43 12.22 -2.61 -1.94
N PHE A 44 12.55 -2.45 -3.22
CA PHE A 44 13.93 -2.25 -3.71
C PHE A 44 14.36 -0.78 -3.82
N ASP A 45 13.48 0.17 -3.49
CA ASP A 45 13.77 1.60 -3.66
C ASP A 45 14.82 2.08 -2.65
N ARG A 46 15.80 2.87 -3.13
CA ARG A 46 16.72 3.62 -2.28
C ARG A 46 16.06 4.91 -1.82
N THR A 47 15.22 4.83 -0.80
CA THR A 47 14.31 5.91 -0.37
C THR A 47 14.95 7.30 -0.27
N PRO A 48 16.13 7.49 0.35
CA PRO A 48 16.72 8.82 0.46
C PRO A 48 17.17 9.43 -0.87
N GLU A 49 17.37 8.61 -1.92
CA GLU A 49 17.76 9.09 -3.25
C GLU A 49 16.56 9.56 -4.08
N ILE A 50 15.34 9.14 -3.72
CA ILE A 50 14.12 9.39 -4.52
C ILE A 50 13.05 10.18 -3.77
N ILE A 51 13.09 10.23 -2.44
CA ILE A 51 12.15 10.96 -1.58
C ILE A 51 12.91 11.93 -0.68
N ASP A 52 12.45 13.18 -0.63
CA ASP A 52 12.88 14.14 0.40
C ASP A 52 12.23 13.80 1.75
N LEU A 53 12.90 12.95 2.52
CA LEU A 53 12.45 12.50 3.83
C LEU A 53 12.30 13.66 4.84
N LYS A 54 13.14 14.70 4.71
CA LYS A 54 13.04 15.88 5.57
C LYS A 54 11.76 16.63 5.27
N LYS A 55 11.43 16.81 3.99
CA LYS A 55 10.20 17.49 3.58
C LYS A 55 8.95 16.71 3.95
N CYS A 56 8.99 15.38 3.85
CA CYS A 56 7.92 14.52 4.34
C CYS A 56 7.70 14.72 5.85
N ALA A 57 8.77 14.69 6.65
CA ALA A 57 8.68 14.92 8.10
C ALA A 57 8.15 16.32 8.45
N GLU A 58 8.65 17.38 7.80
CA GLU A 58 8.17 18.76 7.98
C GLU A 58 6.67 18.92 7.68
N ARG A 59 6.16 18.17 6.70
CA ARG A 59 4.75 18.21 6.30
C ARG A 59 3.88 17.19 7.03
N GLY A 60 4.45 16.38 7.93
CA GLY A 60 3.74 15.30 8.61
C GLY A 60 3.24 14.19 7.67
N ILE A 61 3.90 13.99 6.52
CA ILE A 61 3.56 12.96 5.54
C ILE A 61 4.33 11.68 5.89
N PRO A 62 3.66 10.59 6.30
CA PRO A 62 4.33 9.34 6.61
C PRO A 62 4.94 8.70 5.35
N VAL A 63 6.01 7.93 5.54
CA VAL A 63 6.65 7.15 4.47
C VAL A 63 6.65 5.68 4.87
N ILE A 64 6.08 4.81 4.03
CA ILE A 64 6.02 3.36 4.24
C ILE A 64 6.70 2.62 3.10
N ARG A 65 7.52 1.61 3.43
CA ARG A 65 8.05 0.64 2.47
C ARG A 65 7.11 -0.55 2.38
N ARG A 66 6.61 -0.83 1.17
CA ARG A 66 5.81 -2.05 0.91
C ARG A 66 6.73 -3.20 0.51
N GLU A 67 6.29 -4.43 0.76
CA GLU A 67 7.07 -5.66 0.49
C GLU A 67 6.90 -6.19 -0.94
N VAL A 68 6.54 -5.29 -1.86
CA VAL A 68 6.43 -5.57 -3.30
C VAL A 68 7.25 -4.55 -4.08
N GLY A 69 7.57 -4.86 -5.33
CA GLY A 69 8.30 -3.95 -6.22
C GLY A 69 7.49 -2.72 -6.68
N GLY A 70 7.92 -2.14 -7.80
CA GLY A 70 7.43 -0.86 -8.32
C GLY A 70 8.07 0.34 -7.61
N GLY A 71 7.89 1.54 -8.15
CA GLY A 71 8.52 2.77 -7.63
C GLY A 71 7.71 3.47 -6.54
N ALA A 72 8.19 4.62 -6.08
CA ALA A 72 7.50 5.43 -5.09
C ALA A 72 6.21 6.06 -5.62
N VAL A 73 5.19 6.12 -4.77
CA VAL A 73 3.90 6.78 -5.05
C VAL A 73 3.50 7.66 -3.86
N LEU A 74 2.90 8.81 -4.15
CA LEU A 74 2.20 9.63 -3.16
C LEU A 74 0.72 9.27 -3.21
N LEU A 75 0.21 8.72 -2.12
CA LEU A 75 -1.17 8.30 -1.96
C LEU A 75 -1.95 9.34 -1.17
N ASP A 76 -3.16 9.66 -1.61
CA ASP A 76 -3.99 10.75 -1.09
C ASP A 76 -5.47 10.34 -1.01
N PRO A 77 -6.28 10.93 -0.09
CA PRO A 77 -7.69 10.54 0.09
C PRO A 77 -8.58 10.59 -1.15
N TYR A 78 -8.20 11.34 -2.18
CA TYR A 78 -8.95 11.40 -3.44
C TYR A 78 -8.59 10.29 -4.45
N GLN A 79 -7.78 9.30 -4.05
CA GLN A 79 -7.36 8.19 -4.90
C GLN A 79 -7.98 6.87 -4.45
N VAL A 80 -8.53 6.12 -5.41
CA VAL A 80 -8.98 4.74 -5.20
C VAL A 80 -7.99 3.80 -5.90
N PHE A 81 -7.58 2.77 -5.19
CA PHE A 81 -6.74 1.70 -5.75
C PHE A 81 -7.21 0.33 -5.28
N TYR A 82 -6.65 -0.69 -5.91
CA TYR A 82 -6.97 -2.08 -5.59
C TYR A 82 -5.70 -2.91 -5.41
N GLN A 83 -5.80 -3.93 -4.57
CA GLN A 83 -4.78 -4.97 -4.44
C GLN A 83 -5.40 -6.34 -4.66
N VAL A 84 -4.65 -7.22 -5.32
CA VAL A 84 -5.06 -8.60 -5.56
C VAL A 84 -4.07 -9.52 -4.86
N ILE A 85 -4.59 -10.37 -3.97
CA ILE A 85 -3.85 -11.42 -3.30
C ILE A 85 -4.32 -12.74 -3.91
N VAL A 86 -3.39 -13.48 -4.50
CA VAL A 86 -3.63 -14.76 -5.16
C VAL A 86 -2.72 -15.83 -4.58
N SER A 87 -3.21 -17.05 -4.47
CA SER A 87 -2.34 -18.18 -4.12
C SER A 87 -1.38 -18.46 -5.27
N ARG A 88 -0.14 -18.85 -4.95
CA ARG A 88 0.81 -19.32 -5.97
C ARG A 88 0.35 -20.60 -6.66
N ARG A 89 -0.58 -21.35 -6.04
CA ARG A 89 -1.16 -22.60 -6.58
C ARG A 89 -2.43 -22.40 -7.41
N SER A 90 -2.78 -21.15 -7.75
CA SER A 90 -4.01 -20.82 -8.49
C SER A 90 -3.94 -21.07 -10.01
N GLY A 91 -2.83 -21.63 -10.50
CA GLY A 91 -2.69 -22.13 -11.87
C GLY A 91 -2.71 -23.65 -11.86
N LYS A 92 -3.41 -24.25 -12.83
CA LYS A 92 -3.48 -25.70 -13.10
C LYS A 92 -2.15 -26.42 -12.87
#